data_AF-A0A523T109-F1
#
_entry.id   AF-A0A523T109-F1
#
_cell.length_a   1.000
_cell.length_b   1.000
_cell.length_c   1.000
_cell.angle_alpha   90.00
_cell.angle_beta   90.00
_cell.angle_gamma   90.00
#
_symmetry.space_group_name_H-M   'P 1'
#
loop_
_entity.id
_entity.type
_entity.pdbx_description
1 polymer ?
#
loop_
_entity_poly.entity_id
_entity_poly.type
_entity_poly.pdbx_seq_one_letter_code
_entity_poly.pdbx_strand_id
1 'polypeptide(L)'
;MKHLYLGCFAFIVLVLAISSLHGEFNRTTGLIDIPTAYILPAKVWKFNMNGSVAIGTENIWEKKPADMDFSISYGLYNKAEVSLSMFTFRDYVLDLTYLLTSETENVPAIAFGIQNLTYSRFITEVGRGDKLEDTEPEEEQVADQRNGWGDDETYPRRCSEQFSVYFVMSKTFSTWGQYHLGIGRGRFVGYGSRSKYFNSDIYSDTEHNDAIGLFWGAAFDFFQGFGPMIDFDGRDFNIGLQYRSPYFRISLAAVKLEHRLGGMQSLAPRFAIGGSATTQAVVEERAVKQVGILAGKVWNKATAKPLKAVVSFPGAELGGIISSEKSGSFKLTLPAGVYVVRSTVKGYYWKQKKVRIAPGKTTICNFAMKKKTKKGTK
;
A
#
# COMPACT_ATOMS: atom_id res chain seq x y z
N MET A 1 1.25 1.63 26.68
CA MET A 1 2.72 1.50 26.64
C MET A 1 3.19 0.05 26.72
N LYS A 2 2.81 -0.76 27.72
CA LYS A 2 3.24 -2.18 27.83
C LYS A 2 2.92 -3.05 26.60
N HIS A 3 1.76 -2.87 25.96
CA HIS A 3 1.40 -3.61 24.74
C HIS A 3 2.22 -3.21 23.50
N LEU A 4 2.75 -1.98 23.45
CA LEU A 4 3.58 -1.51 22.35
C LEU A 4 4.99 -2.13 22.42
N TYR A 5 5.56 -2.21 23.63
CA TYR A 5 6.84 -2.88 23.87
C TYR A 5 6.78 -4.38 23.61
N LEU A 6 5.66 -5.03 23.95
CA LEU A 6 5.45 -6.44 23.67
C LEU A 6 5.36 -6.70 22.14
N GLY A 7 4.72 -5.81 21.40
CA GLY A 7 4.68 -5.86 19.93
C GLY A 7 6.05 -5.62 19.29
N CYS A 8 6.80 -4.62 19.75
CA CYS A 8 8.17 -4.37 19.27
C CYS A 8 9.13 -5.51 19.62
N PHE A 9 9.01 -6.10 20.81
CA PHE A 9 9.84 -7.23 21.22
C PHE A 9 9.49 -8.50 20.42
N ALA A 10 8.21 -8.78 20.21
CA ALA A 10 7.77 -9.87 19.34
C ALA A 10 8.23 -9.67 17.89
N PHE A 11 8.20 -8.42 17.39
CA PHE A 11 8.72 -8.08 16.07
C PHE A 11 10.24 -8.25 15.99
N ILE A 12 11.01 -7.84 16.99
CA ILE A 12 12.47 -8.04 17.03
C ILE A 12 12.81 -9.53 17.12
N VAL A 13 12.10 -10.30 17.95
CA VAL A 13 12.27 -11.76 18.05
C VAL A 13 11.87 -12.45 16.74
N LEU A 14 10.83 -11.96 16.06
CA LEU A 14 10.42 -12.44 14.73
C LEU A 14 11.47 -12.11 13.67
N VAL A 15 12.00 -10.89 13.65
CA VAL A 15 13.08 -10.45 12.74
C VAL A 15 14.36 -11.27 12.98
N LEU A 16 14.71 -11.53 14.24
CA LEU A 16 15.87 -12.35 14.60
C LEU A 16 15.64 -13.85 14.30
N ALA A 17 14.43 -14.37 14.51
CA ALA A 17 14.10 -15.76 14.19
C ALA A 17 14.01 -16.01 12.67
N ILE A 18 13.58 -15.01 11.89
CA ILE A 18 13.52 -15.06 10.42
C ILE A 18 14.89 -14.75 9.78
N SER A 19 15.84 -14.13 10.49
CA SER A 19 17.21 -13.93 9.98
C SER A 19 18.00 -15.23 9.70
N SER A 20 17.40 -16.38 9.98
CA SER A 20 17.89 -17.73 9.65
C SER A 20 17.10 -18.41 8.51
N LEU A 21 16.16 -17.71 7.86
CA LEU A 21 15.28 -18.21 6.80
C LEU A 21 15.24 -17.20 5.64
N HIS A 22 15.56 -17.68 4.42
CA HIS A 22 15.95 -16.87 3.26
C HIS A 22 14.94 -17.00 2.11
N GLY A 23 14.74 -15.92 1.29
CA GLY A 23 14.24 -15.70 -0.13
C GLY A 23 13.10 -14.70 -0.59
N GLU A 24 12.11 -15.13 -1.41
CA GLU A 24 11.04 -14.42 -2.16
C GLU A 24 9.66 -14.15 -1.51
N PHE A 25 9.31 -12.88 -1.54
CA PHE A 25 8.02 -12.25 -1.84
C PHE A 25 8.50 -10.94 -2.46
N ASN A 26 7.84 -10.34 -3.45
CA ASN A 26 8.36 -9.09 -3.98
C ASN A 26 7.52 -7.85 -3.62
N ARG A 27 8.29 -6.77 -3.50
CA ARG A 27 8.10 -5.37 -3.11
C ARG A 27 6.71 -4.74 -3.05
N THR A 28 6.63 -3.70 -2.19
CA THR A 28 5.54 -2.70 -2.04
C THR A 28 4.18 -3.27 -1.61
N THR A 29 3.11 -2.49 -1.75
CA THR A 29 1.71 -2.88 -1.59
C THR A 29 1.22 -3.92 -2.62
N GLY A 30 2.14 -4.68 -3.23
CA GLY A 30 1.90 -5.79 -4.16
C GLY A 30 1.09 -6.94 -3.55
N LEU A 31 0.77 -7.94 -4.37
CA LEU A 31 0.09 -9.16 -3.91
C LEU A 31 1.10 -10.24 -3.48
N ILE A 32 1.62 -11.05 -4.42
CA ILE A 32 2.78 -11.91 -4.22
C ILE A 32 3.98 -11.30 -4.96
N ASP A 33 3.83 -11.10 -6.27
CA ASP A 33 4.87 -10.53 -7.14
C ASP A 33 4.34 -9.54 -8.20
N ILE A 34 3.04 -9.23 -8.16
CA ILE A 34 2.46 -8.17 -8.99
C ILE A 34 2.30 -6.84 -8.24
N PRO A 35 2.47 -5.69 -8.91
CA PRO A 35 2.06 -4.41 -8.35
C PRO A 35 0.52 -4.35 -8.22
N THR A 36 0.05 -3.54 -7.28
CA THR A 36 -1.37 -3.18 -7.18
C THR A 36 -1.55 -1.68 -7.32
N ALA A 37 -2.76 -1.24 -7.66
CA ALA A 37 -3.11 0.18 -7.64
C ALA A 37 -3.27 0.76 -6.22
N TYR A 38 -3.17 -0.04 -5.16
CA TYR A 38 -3.26 0.47 -3.80
C TYR A 38 -1.90 1.00 -3.37
N ILE A 39 -1.87 2.21 -2.79
CA ILE A 39 -0.63 2.86 -2.34
C ILE A 39 -0.68 3.17 -0.85
N LEU A 40 0.49 3.35 -0.25
CA LEU A 40 0.62 3.79 1.14
C LEU A 40 -0.03 5.16 1.37
N PRO A 41 -0.74 5.34 2.50
CA PRO A 41 -1.25 6.65 2.88
C PRO A 41 -0.11 7.65 3.11
N ALA A 42 -0.44 8.94 3.00
CA ALA A 42 0.51 10.02 3.16
C ALA A 42 1.24 9.94 4.51
N LYS A 43 2.58 10.05 4.45
CA LYS A 43 3.48 10.05 5.61
C LYS A 43 3.59 8.71 6.34
N VAL A 44 3.10 7.64 5.73
CA VAL A 44 3.27 6.28 6.24
C VAL A 44 4.54 5.70 5.66
N TRP A 45 5.37 5.15 6.55
CA TRP A 45 6.48 4.28 6.18
C TRP A 45 6.02 2.82 6.25
N LYS A 46 6.48 2.02 5.29
CA LYS A 46 6.38 0.56 5.31
C LYS A 46 7.79 -0.02 5.28
N PHE A 47 8.04 -0.99 6.14
CA PHE A 47 9.25 -1.80 6.16
C PHE A 47 8.85 -3.21 5.80
N ASN A 48 9.57 -3.82 4.87
CA ASN A 48 9.23 -5.09 4.30
C ASN A 48 10.48 -5.97 4.18
N MET A 49 10.33 -7.24 4.53
CA MET A 49 11.38 -8.24 4.49
C MET A 49 10.77 -9.52 3.94
N ASN A 50 11.42 -10.09 2.95
CA ASN A 50 10.88 -11.22 2.21
C ASN A 50 11.90 -12.35 2.10
N GLY A 51 11.37 -13.58 2.01
CA GLY A 51 12.02 -14.88 2.21
C GLY A 51 11.46 -16.00 1.29
N SER A 52 12.20 -17.02 0.85
CA SER A 52 11.96 -18.17 -0.03
C SER A 52 13.14 -19.14 -0.26
N VAL A 53 12.80 -20.40 -0.27
CA VAL A 53 13.76 -21.48 -0.47
C VAL A 53 13.31 -22.39 -1.60
N ALA A 54 14.26 -22.86 -2.41
CA ALA A 54 13.99 -23.88 -3.42
C ALA A 54 13.73 -25.26 -2.78
N ILE A 55 12.76 -26.01 -3.30
CA ILE A 55 12.40 -27.34 -2.78
C ILE A 55 13.10 -28.44 -3.58
N GLY A 56 14.11 -29.09 -2.99
CA GLY A 56 14.84 -30.19 -3.62
C GLY A 56 16.17 -29.71 -4.18
N THR A 57 17.22 -29.95 -3.39
CA THR A 57 18.56 -29.34 -3.50
C THR A 57 19.53 -30.08 -4.44
N GLU A 58 19.07 -31.10 -5.18
CA GLU A 58 19.95 -31.92 -6.04
C GLU A 58 20.08 -31.40 -7.48
N ASN A 59 19.57 -30.20 -7.73
CA ASN A 59 19.41 -29.69 -9.08
C ASN A 59 20.57 -28.80 -9.48
N ILE A 60 21.42 -29.27 -10.40
CA ILE A 60 22.60 -28.58 -10.93
C ILE A 60 22.31 -27.20 -11.56
N TRP A 61 21.04 -26.93 -11.88
CA TRP A 61 20.59 -25.66 -12.49
C TRP A 61 20.13 -24.62 -11.46
N GLU A 62 19.83 -25.02 -10.22
CA GLU A 62 19.44 -24.10 -9.13
C GLU A 62 20.68 -23.59 -8.40
N LYS A 63 21.31 -22.54 -8.94
CA LYS A 63 22.53 -21.95 -8.37
C LYS A 63 22.25 -21.11 -7.12
N LYS A 64 20.98 -20.80 -6.81
CA LYS A 64 20.57 -19.87 -5.75
C LYS A 64 19.48 -20.52 -4.86
N PRO A 65 19.85 -21.44 -3.95
CA PRO A 65 18.88 -22.22 -3.17
C PRO A 65 18.00 -21.36 -2.24
N ALA A 66 18.41 -20.13 -1.96
CA ALA A 66 17.63 -19.13 -1.23
C ALA A 66 18.15 -17.70 -1.50
N ASP A 67 17.35 -16.68 -1.20
CA ASP A 67 17.63 -15.24 -1.40
C ASP A 67 17.24 -14.41 -0.15
N MET A 68 17.11 -13.07 -0.15
CA MET A 68 16.43 -12.33 0.93
C MET A 68 16.40 -10.85 0.59
N ASP A 69 15.20 -10.28 0.63
CA ASP A 69 14.99 -8.90 0.20
C ASP A 69 14.56 -8.00 1.35
N PHE A 70 15.10 -6.77 1.35
CA PHE A 70 14.65 -5.70 2.23
C PHE A 70 14.10 -4.55 1.42
N SER A 71 12.96 -4.00 1.83
CA SER A 71 12.42 -2.79 1.21
C SER A 71 11.87 -1.82 2.24
N ILE A 72 12.09 -0.55 1.95
CA ILE A 72 11.49 0.58 2.66
C ILE A 72 10.67 1.40 1.68
N SER A 73 9.40 1.63 2.03
CA SER A 73 8.47 2.36 1.17
C SER A 73 7.85 3.54 1.93
N TYR A 74 7.51 4.60 1.21
CA TYR A 74 6.95 5.82 1.77
C TYR A 74 5.80 6.37 0.93
N GLY A 75 4.68 6.66 1.59
CA GLY A 75 3.48 7.24 0.97
C GLY A 75 3.53 8.77 0.87
N LEU A 76 3.33 9.29 -0.34
CA LEU A 76 3.35 10.71 -0.69
C LEU A 76 1.94 11.21 -1.04
N TYR A 77 1.43 12.17 -0.27
CA TYR A 77 0.19 12.92 -0.55
C TYR A 77 -1.07 12.06 -0.86
N ASN A 78 -1.12 10.79 -0.44
CA ASN A 78 -2.16 9.81 -0.83
C ASN A 78 -2.29 9.66 -2.36
N LYS A 79 -1.21 9.92 -3.09
CA LYS A 79 -1.18 9.92 -4.56
C LYS A 79 0.03 9.24 -5.17
N ALA A 80 1.12 9.10 -4.42
CA ALA A 80 2.28 8.37 -4.90
C ALA A 80 2.90 7.53 -3.79
N GLU A 81 3.65 6.51 -4.19
CA GLU A 81 4.47 5.68 -3.32
C GLU A 81 5.86 5.58 -3.95
N VAL A 82 6.88 5.64 -3.10
CA VAL A 82 8.27 5.40 -3.48
C VAL A 82 8.78 4.26 -2.62
N SER A 83 9.47 3.30 -3.23
CA SER A 83 10.10 2.19 -2.53
C SER A 83 11.57 2.07 -2.91
N LEU A 84 12.43 1.92 -1.92
CA LEU A 84 13.82 1.52 -2.10
C LEU A 84 13.96 0.09 -1.62
N SER A 85 14.53 -0.74 -2.47
CA SER A 85 14.62 -2.18 -2.26
C SER A 85 16.06 -2.63 -2.43
N MET A 86 16.50 -3.54 -1.58
CA MET A 86 17.84 -4.12 -1.54
C MET A 86 17.68 -5.64 -1.70
N PHE A 87 18.17 -6.16 -2.82
CA PHE A 87 18.18 -7.60 -3.15
C PHE A 87 19.48 -8.26 -2.68
N THR A 88 20.59 -7.56 -2.83
CA THR A 88 21.87 -7.91 -2.22
C THR A 88 22.49 -6.66 -1.61
N PHE A 89 23.57 -6.79 -0.84
CA PHE A 89 24.31 -5.63 -0.33
C PHE A 89 24.90 -4.70 -1.42
N ARG A 90 24.78 -5.06 -2.71
CA ARG A 90 25.26 -4.27 -3.85
C ARG A 90 24.14 -3.87 -4.81
N ASP A 91 22.99 -4.52 -4.70
CA ASP A 91 21.91 -4.44 -5.67
C ASP A 91 20.71 -3.72 -5.07
N TYR A 92 20.64 -2.44 -5.40
CA TYR A 92 19.60 -1.52 -4.97
C TYR A 92 18.74 -1.11 -6.14
N VAL A 93 17.45 -0.96 -5.86
CA VAL A 93 16.45 -0.63 -6.86
C VAL A 93 15.44 0.35 -6.27
N LEU A 94 15.05 1.34 -7.07
CA LEU A 94 13.95 2.24 -6.75
C LEU A 94 12.69 1.83 -7.55
N ASP A 95 11.54 1.87 -6.87
CA ASP A 95 10.23 1.69 -7.48
C ASP A 95 9.37 2.92 -7.19
N LEU A 96 8.58 3.32 -8.18
CA LEU A 96 7.70 4.50 -8.14
C LEU A 96 6.29 4.11 -8.59
N THR A 97 5.30 4.46 -7.80
CA THR A 97 3.87 4.24 -8.13
C THR A 97 3.11 5.56 -8.01
N TYR A 98 2.26 5.87 -8.98
CA TYR A 98 1.37 7.02 -8.98
C TYR A 98 -0.09 6.59 -9.17
N LEU A 99 -0.95 7.01 -8.25
CA LEU A 99 -2.37 6.73 -8.24
C LEU A 99 -3.14 7.74 -9.10
N LEU A 100 -3.60 7.28 -10.27
CA LEU A 100 -4.42 8.08 -11.18
C LEU A 100 -5.80 8.30 -10.58
N THR A 101 -6.50 7.21 -10.23
CA THR A 101 -7.84 7.24 -9.64
C THR A 101 -7.89 6.41 -8.38
N SER A 102 -8.53 6.95 -7.34
CA SER A 102 -8.87 6.18 -6.15
C SER A 102 -10.10 5.31 -6.43
N GLU A 103 -10.13 4.13 -5.82
CA GLU A 103 -11.29 3.26 -5.91
C GLU A 103 -12.54 3.93 -5.32
N THR A 104 -13.68 3.75 -5.98
CA THR A 104 -15.03 4.07 -5.50
C THR A 104 -15.93 2.85 -5.68
N GLU A 105 -17.23 2.95 -5.45
CA GLU A 105 -18.17 1.83 -5.70
C GLU A 105 -18.14 1.36 -7.16
N ASN A 106 -18.13 2.29 -8.13
CA ASN A 106 -18.23 1.97 -9.56
C ASN A 106 -16.92 2.11 -10.34
N VAL A 107 -15.91 2.75 -9.75
CA VAL A 107 -14.62 3.00 -10.42
C VAL A 107 -13.52 2.23 -9.70
N PRO A 108 -12.72 1.41 -10.40
CA PRO A 108 -11.56 0.75 -9.81
C PRO A 108 -10.45 1.76 -9.52
N ALA A 109 -9.54 1.42 -8.60
CA ALA A 109 -8.30 2.17 -8.47
C ALA A 109 -7.44 1.91 -9.72
N ILE A 110 -6.84 2.95 -10.27
CA ILE A 110 -5.92 2.84 -11.41
C ILE A 110 -4.62 3.50 -11.03
N ALA A 111 -3.51 2.79 -11.22
CA ALA A 111 -2.17 3.31 -11.00
C ALA A 111 -1.28 3.07 -12.22
N PHE A 112 -0.28 3.92 -12.31
CA PHE A 112 0.86 3.80 -13.21
C PHE A 112 2.12 3.71 -12.36
N GLY A 113 3.10 2.92 -12.77
CA GLY A 113 4.37 2.89 -12.06
C GLY A 113 5.53 2.44 -12.91
N ILE A 114 6.71 2.58 -12.28
CA ILE A 114 7.99 2.16 -12.81
C ILE A 114 8.65 1.35 -11.70
N GLN A 115 8.86 0.07 -11.95
CA GLN A 115 9.69 -0.80 -11.13
C GLN A 115 11.08 -0.91 -11.72
N ASN A 116 12.04 -1.34 -10.92
CA ASN A 116 13.37 -1.65 -11.42
C ASN A 116 14.10 -0.43 -12.01
N LEU A 117 13.94 0.74 -11.36
CA LEU A 117 14.82 1.88 -11.60
C LEU A 117 16.18 1.57 -10.96
N THR A 118 17.09 1.04 -11.78
CA THR A 118 18.43 0.65 -11.40
C THR A 118 19.40 0.88 -12.56
N TYR A 119 20.69 0.69 -12.34
CA TYR A 119 21.72 0.77 -13.36
C TYR A 119 21.95 -0.56 -14.10
N SER A 120 21.43 -1.67 -13.57
CA SER A 120 21.53 -2.99 -14.20
C SER A 120 20.42 -3.21 -15.23
N ARG A 121 20.76 -3.81 -16.37
CA ARG A 121 19.79 -4.14 -17.43
C ARG A 121 18.80 -5.22 -17.00
N PHE A 122 19.28 -6.18 -16.22
CA PHE A 122 18.54 -7.32 -15.67
C PHE A 122 18.76 -7.35 -14.15
N ILE A 123 17.71 -7.57 -13.38
CA ILE A 123 17.75 -7.55 -11.92
C ILE A 123 16.62 -8.39 -11.33
N THR A 124 16.98 -9.40 -10.55
CA THR A 124 16.02 -10.23 -9.81
C THR A 124 16.32 -10.18 -8.31
N GLU A 125 15.52 -10.89 -7.52
CA GLU A 125 15.61 -11.03 -6.06
C GLU A 125 16.98 -11.59 -5.63
N VAL A 126 17.64 -12.39 -6.48
CA VAL A 126 19.02 -12.85 -6.26
C VAL A 126 20.10 -11.83 -6.66
N GLY A 127 19.70 -10.63 -7.01
CA GLY A 127 20.57 -9.56 -7.48
C GLY A 127 20.77 -9.56 -8.99
N ARG A 128 21.81 -8.84 -9.44
CA ARG A 128 22.12 -8.69 -10.88
C ARG A 128 23.00 -9.79 -11.45
N GLY A 129 23.24 -10.86 -10.69
CA GLY A 129 24.24 -11.88 -10.99
C GLY A 129 25.69 -11.38 -10.89
N ASP A 130 26.63 -12.30 -10.71
CA ASP A 130 28.04 -12.06 -11.00
C ASP A 130 28.26 -12.46 -12.47
N LYS A 131 29.09 -11.73 -13.22
CA LYS A 131 29.45 -12.14 -14.59
C LYS A 131 29.94 -13.58 -14.55
N LEU A 132 29.40 -14.45 -15.40
CA LEU A 132 29.97 -15.77 -15.63
C LEU A 132 31.37 -15.56 -16.23
N GLU A 133 32.41 -15.59 -15.38
CA GLU A 133 33.80 -15.35 -15.79
C GLU A 133 34.32 -16.42 -16.79
N ASP A 134 33.61 -17.55 -16.94
CA ASP A 134 34.09 -18.73 -17.65
C ASP A 134 33.39 -19.06 -18.99
N THR A 135 32.52 -18.19 -19.51
CA THR A 135 31.92 -18.42 -20.83
C THR A 135 32.43 -17.42 -21.86
N GLU A 136 33.10 -17.92 -22.90
CA GLU A 136 33.41 -17.09 -24.08
C GLU A 136 32.13 -16.39 -24.56
N PRO A 137 32.18 -15.09 -24.87
CA PRO A 137 30.99 -14.33 -25.17
C PRO A 137 30.50 -14.68 -26.57
N GLU A 138 29.52 -15.58 -26.66
CA GLU A 138 28.58 -15.58 -27.79
C GLU A 138 27.72 -14.32 -27.66
N GLU A 139 28.24 -13.19 -28.12
CA GLU A 139 27.64 -11.86 -28.06
C GLU A 139 27.43 -11.28 -26.64
N GLU A 140 27.86 -10.04 -26.42
CA GLU A 140 27.71 -9.31 -25.14
C GLU A 140 26.24 -9.27 -24.65
N GLN A 141 25.28 -9.44 -25.55
CA GLN A 141 23.85 -9.49 -25.24
C GLN A 141 23.39 -10.78 -24.55
N VAL A 142 24.08 -11.91 -24.72
CA VAL A 142 23.67 -13.22 -24.16
C VAL A 142 24.24 -13.43 -22.75
N ALA A 143 25.45 -12.91 -22.47
CA ALA A 143 26.09 -13.04 -21.16
C ALA A 143 25.30 -12.30 -20.05
N ASP A 144 24.79 -11.09 -20.33
CA ASP A 144 23.98 -10.32 -19.39
C ASP A 144 22.61 -10.96 -19.11
N GLN A 145 22.05 -11.72 -20.07
CA GLN A 145 20.75 -12.39 -19.93
C GLN A 145 20.79 -13.59 -18.98
N ARG A 146 21.97 -14.19 -18.77
CA ARG A 146 22.18 -15.32 -17.86
C ARG A 146 22.26 -14.89 -16.38
N ASN A 147 22.03 -13.63 -16.08
CA ASN A 147 22.01 -13.12 -14.72
C ASN A 147 20.60 -13.23 -14.13
N GLY A 148 20.43 -14.05 -13.09
CA GLY A 148 19.17 -14.18 -12.36
C GLY A 148 18.87 -15.61 -11.94
N TRP A 149 17.59 -15.96 -11.96
CA TRP A 149 17.12 -17.32 -11.70
C TRP A 149 17.47 -18.26 -12.86
N GLY A 150 17.65 -19.56 -12.57
CA GLY A 150 18.07 -20.55 -13.56
C GLY A 150 17.05 -20.80 -14.70
N ASP A 151 15.79 -20.42 -14.52
CA ASP A 151 14.75 -20.39 -15.57
C ASP A 151 14.94 -19.21 -16.53
N ASP A 152 15.22 -18.02 -16.00
CA ASP A 152 15.47 -16.82 -16.80
C ASP A 152 16.66 -17.00 -17.75
N GLU A 153 17.67 -17.80 -17.34
CA GLU A 153 18.83 -18.17 -18.18
C GLU A 153 18.43 -18.95 -19.46
N THR A 154 17.22 -19.52 -19.50
CA THR A 154 16.74 -20.33 -20.64
C THR A 154 16.01 -19.53 -21.72
N TYR A 155 15.74 -18.24 -21.50
CA TYR A 155 15.09 -17.40 -22.51
C TYR A 155 16.05 -17.07 -23.65
N PRO A 156 15.65 -17.29 -24.93
CA PRO A 156 16.45 -16.87 -26.07
C PRO A 156 16.69 -15.35 -26.08
N ARG A 157 15.67 -14.58 -25.68
CA ARG A 157 15.76 -13.14 -25.46
C ARG A 157 14.93 -12.72 -24.24
N ARG A 158 15.57 -11.99 -23.32
CA ARG A 158 14.88 -11.37 -22.16
C ARG A 158 14.69 -9.87 -22.37
N CYS A 159 13.48 -9.36 -22.09
CA CYS A 159 13.25 -7.91 -22.05
C CYS A 159 14.08 -7.28 -20.92
N SER A 160 14.63 -6.10 -21.17
CA SER A 160 15.32 -5.33 -20.12
C SER A 160 14.34 -5.02 -18.99
N GLU A 161 14.75 -5.36 -17.78
CA GLU A 161 13.95 -5.11 -16.58
C GLU A 161 14.22 -3.74 -16.01
N GLN A 162 15.31 -3.09 -16.44
CA GLN A 162 15.57 -1.70 -16.18
C GLN A 162 14.37 -0.85 -16.64
N PHE A 163 13.84 -0.02 -15.75
CA PHE A 163 12.67 0.82 -16.02
C PHE A 163 11.44 0.01 -16.47
N SER A 164 11.06 -1.02 -15.72
CA SER A 164 9.86 -1.81 -15.99
C SER A 164 8.60 -0.98 -15.71
N VAL A 165 8.00 -0.45 -16.76
CA VAL A 165 6.79 0.38 -16.70
C VAL A 165 5.54 -0.49 -16.66
N TYR A 166 4.56 -0.11 -15.85
CA TYR A 166 3.27 -0.79 -15.80
C TYR A 166 2.07 0.16 -15.61
N PHE A 167 0.91 -0.36 -16.00
CA PHE A 167 -0.41 0.13 -15.61
C PHE A 167 -1.16 -0.99 -14.91
N VAL A 168 -1.83 -0.66 -13.81
CA VAL A 168 -2.60 -1.64 -13.05
C VAL A 168 -3.93 -1.06 -12.59
N MET A 169 -4.94 -1.90 -12.64
CA MET A 169 -6.27 -1.67 -12.11
C MET A 169 -6.49 -2.59 -10.90
N SER A 170 -6.95 -2.04 -9.77
CA SER A 170 -7.34 -2.79 -8.58
C SER A 170 -8.79 -2.54 -8.21
N LYS A 171 -9.50 -3.58 -7.79
CA LYS A 171 -10.87 -3.49 -7.31
C LYS A 171 -11.13 -4.44 -6.15
N THR A 172 -11.77 -3.95 -5.10
CA THR A 172 -12.29 -4.75 -4.00
C THR A 172 -13.79 -4.99 -4.22
N PHE A 173 -14.19 -6.26 -4.27
CA PHE A 173 -15.58 -6.69 -4.40
C PHE A 173 -16.09 -7.27 -3.09
N SER A 174 -16.32 -6.42 -2.08
CA SER A 174 -16.89 -6.82 -0.78
C SER A 174 -16.31 -8.16 -0.26
N THR A 175 -17.14 -9.19 -0.06
CA THR A 175 -16.74 -10.52 0.44
C THR A 175 -16.00 -11.39 -0.57
N TRP A 176 -15.90 -10.97 -1.84
CA TRP A 176 -15.28 -11.75 -2.92
C TRP A 176 -13.79 -11.46 -3.05
N GLY A 177 -13.25 -10.48 -2.31
CA GLY A 177 -11.84 -10.16 -2.26
C GLY A 177 -11.41 -9.02 -3.17
N GLN A 178 -10.11 -8.95 -3.43
CA GLN A 178 -9.43 -7.95 -4.25
C GLN A 178 -8.92 -8.57 -5.53
N TYR A 179 -9.04 -7.84 -6.62
CA TYR A 179 -8.67 -8.28 -7.96
C TYR A 179 -7.81 -7.23 -8.62
N HIS A 180 -6.79 -7.70 -9.32
CA HIS A 180 -5.77 -6.89 -9.94
C HIS A 180 -5.60 -7.35 -11.38
N LEU A 181 -5.58 -6.41 -12.31
CA LEU A 181 -5.32 -6.64 -13.72
C LEU A 181 -4.43 -5.53 -14.23
N GLY A 182 -3.35 -5.87 -14.90
CA GLY A 182 -2.42 -4.89 -15.41
C GLY A 182 -1.65 -5.36 -16.62
N ILE A 183 -0.97 -4.39 -17.22
CA ILE A 183 -0.08 -4.57 -18.35
C ILE A 183 1.24 -3.87 -18.06
N GLY A 184 2.35 -4.39 -18.58
CA GLY A 184 3.65 -3.76 -18.39
C GLY A 184 4.72 -4.27 -19.34
N ARG A 185 5.81 -3.51 -19.44
CA ARG A 185 7.03 -3.88 -20.18
C ARG A 185 8.12 -4.34 -19.23
N GLY A 186 9.16 -4.98 -19.77
CA GLY A 186 10.32 -5.41 -18.98
C GLY A 186 9.99 -6.65 -18.18
N ARG A 187 10.06 -6.59 -16.83
CA ARG A 187 9.86 -7.77 -15.97
C ARG A 187 8.49 -8.45 -16.10
N PHE A 188 7.50 -7.76 -16.67
CA PHE A 188 6.16 -8.30 -16.87
C PHE A 188 6.03 -9.14 -18.16
N VAL A 189 7.11 -9.33 -18.92
CA VAL A 189 7.12 -10.09 -20.17
C VAL A 189 7.87 -11.40 -19.96
N GLY A 190 7.19 -12.53 -20.12
CA GLY A 190 7.80 -13.86 -20.11
C GLY A 190 7.77 -14.56 -21.46
N TYR A 191 8.81 -15.34 -21.75
CA TYR A 191 8.95 -16.16 -22.96
C TYR A 191 9.02 -17.66 -22.65
N GLY A 192 8.65 -18.05 -21.43
CA GLY A 192 8.55 -19.44 -21.04
C GLY A 192 7.46 -20.19 -21.81
N SER A 193 7.41 -21.51 -21.61
CA SER A 193 6.51 -22.43 -22.34
C SER A 193 5.04 -22.00 -22.34
N ARG A 194 4.61 -21.29 -21.28
CA ARG A 194 3.26 -20.75 -21.11
C ARG A 194 3.21 -19.22 -21.11
N SER A 195 4.17 -18.55 -20.47
CA SER A 195 4.17 -17.09 -20.33
C SER A 195 4.26 -16.35 -21.67
N LYS A 196 4.86 -16.98 -22.70
CA LYS A 196 4.91 -16.45 -24.07
C LYS A 196 3.55 -16.10 -24.69
N TYR A 197 2.46 -16.70 -24.20
CA TYR A 197 1.11 -16.42 -24.70
C TYR A 197 0.43 -15.22 -24.03
N PHE A 198 1.08 -14.59 -23.05
CA PHE A 198 0.53 -13.49 -22.26
C PHE A 198 1.24 -12.16 -22.54
N ASN A 199 1.91 -12.03 -23.68
CA ASN A 199 2.53 -10.78 -24.09
C ASN A 199 2.28 -10.49 -25.57
N SER A 200 2.57 -9.25 -25.99
CA SER A 200 2.29 -8.75 -27.33
C SER A 200 3.04 -9.49 -28.46
N ASP A 201 4.18 -10.12 -28.17
CA ASP A 201 4.96 -10.85 -29.18
C ASP A 201 4.31 -12.18 -29.59
N ILE A 202 3.19 -12.60 -28.98
CA ILE A 202 2.35 -13.67 -29.53
C ILE A 202 1.89 -13.39 -30.97
N TYR A 203 1.88 -12.11 -31.37
CA TYR A 203 1.52 -11.66 -32.72
C TYR A 203 2.75 -11.34 -33.59
N SER A 204 3.94 -11.76 -33.16
CA SER A 204 5.22 -11.49 -33.81
C SER A 204 6.00 -12.79 -34.03
N ASP A 205 6.77 -12.83 -35.12
CA ASP A 205 7.72 -13.92 -35.37
C ASP A 205 9.05 -13.73 -34.59
N THR A 206 9.24 -12.57 -33.98
CA THR A 206 10.44 -12.20 -33.21
C THR A 206 10.13 -11.58 -31.85
N GLU A 207 11.03 -11.76 -30.89
CA GLU A 207 10.92 -11.21 -29.52
C GLU A 207 11.45 -9.75 -29.48
N HIS A 208 10.73 -8.86 -28.80
CA HIS A 208 11.02 -7.43 -28.75
C HIS A 208 11.23 -6.90 -27.32
N ASN A 209 12.17 -5.95 -27.16
CA ASN A 209 12.48 -5.38 -25.84
C ASN A 209 11.37 -4.43 -25.31
N ASP A 210 10.48 -3.98 -26.17
CA ASP A 210 9.33 -3.12 -25.90
C ASP A 210 8.00 -3.88 -25.89
N ALA A 211 8.05 -5.21 -25.88
CA ALA A 211 6.88 -6.06 -25.68
C ALA A 211 6.13 -5.69 -24.39
N ILE A 212 4.82 -5.91 -24.43
CA ILE A 212 3.90 -5.62 -23.33
C ILE A 212 3.30 -6.94 -22.87
N GLY A 213 3.54 -7.28 -21.61
CA GLY A 213 2.99 -8.46 -20.95
C GLY A 213 1.77 -8.13 -20.10
N LEU A 214 0.92 -9.13 -19.92
CA LEU A 214 -0.27 -9.12 -19.08
C LEU A 214 0.06 -9.76 -17.73
N PHE A 215 -0.35 -9.12 -16.65
CA PHE A 215 -0.29 -9.70 -15.30
C PHE A 215 -1.63 -9.52 -14.59
N TRP A 216 -1.91 -10.42 -13.66
CA TRP A 216 -3.17 -10.38 -12.90
C TRP A 216 -3.04 -11.14 -11.59
N GLY A 217 -3.92 -10.85 -10.64
CA GLY A 217 -3.95 -11.56 -9.38
C GLY A 217 -5.21 -11.29 -8.57
N ALA A 218 -5.45 -12.13 -7.58
CA ALA A 218 -6.60 -12.03 -6.69
C ALA A 218 -6.23 -12.39 -5.25
N ALA A 219 -6.80 -11.67 -4.30
CA ALA A 219 -6.66 -11.90 -2.87
C ALA A 219 -8.04 -12.05 -2.25
N PHE A 220 -8.32 -13.16 -1.56
CA PHE A 220 -9.61 -13.42 -0.95
C PHE A 220 -9.51 -13.18 0.56
N ASP A 221 -10.54 -12.58 1.15
CA ASP A 221 -10.63 -12.40 2.60
C ASP A 221 -11.67 -13.39 3.16
N PHE A 222 -11.23 -14.43 3.87
CA PHE A 222 -12.13 -15.40 4.49
C PHE A 222 -12.60 -14.95 5.87
N PHE A 223 -11.67 -14.51 6.72
CA PHE A 223 -11.97 -13.99 8.05
C PHE A 223 -10.87 -13.06 8.53
N GLN A 224 -11.25 -11.90 9.08
CA GLN A 224 -10.36 -11.00 9.83
C GLN A 224 -9.00 -10.70 9.15
N GLY A 225 -8.99 -10.52 7.83
CA GLY A 225 -7.79 -10.20 7.05
C GLY A 225 -6.93 -11.41 6.66
N PHE A 226 -7.34 -12.64 7.00
CA PHE A 226 -6.73 -13.86 6.52
C PHE A 226 -7.40 -14.37 5.24
N GLY A 227 -6.61 -14.82 4.27
CA GLY A 227 -7.11 -15.63 3.17
C GLY A 227 -6.10 -15.90 2.06
N PRO A 228 -6.50 -16.66 1.04
CA PRO A 228 -5.64 -17.07 -0.05
C PRO A 228 -5.41 -15.95 -1.06
N MET A 229 -4.33 -16.10 -1.80
CA MET A 229 -3.97 -15.22 -2.90
C MET A 229 -3.36 -16.03 -4.04
N ILE A 230 -3.57 -15.54 -5.26
CA ILE A 230 -2.99 -16.06 -6.48
C ILE A 230 -2.53 -14.89 -7.34
N ASP A 231 -1.43 -15.03 -8.05
CA ASP A 231 -1.08 -14.10 -9.12
C ASP A 231 -0.31 -14.78 -10.26
N PHE A 232 -0.25 -14.04 -11.36
CA PHE A 232 0.59 -14.28 -12.51
C PHE A 232 1.27 -12.95 -12.84
N ASP A 233 2.61 -12.89 -12.74
CA ASP A 233 3.37 -11.64 -12.89
C ASP A 233 3.74 -11.31 -14.35
N GLY A 234 3.27 -12.14 -15.29
CA GLY A 234 3.66 -12.10 -16.70
C GLY A 234 4.68 -13.18 -17.07
N ARG A 235 5.36 -13.76 -16.07
CA ARG A 235 6.31 -14.88 -16.22
C ARG A 235 5.86 -16.09 -15.41
N ASP A 236 5.55 -15.86 -14.14
CA ASP A 236 5.45 -16.90 -13.12
C ASP A 236 4.07 -16.90 -12.48
N PHE A 237 3.56 -18.10 -12.21
CA PHE A 237 2.32 -18.35 -11.47
C PHE A 237 2.62 -18.65 -10.01
N ASN A 238 1.94 -17.92 -9.12
CA ASN A 238 2.13 -18.05 -7.68
C ASN A 238 0.81 -18.25 -6.95
N ILE A 239 0.86 -18.99 -5.84
CA ILE A 239 -0.27 -19.17 -4.92
C ILE A 239 0.21 -18.99 -3.48
N GLY A 240 -0.62 -18.41 -2.63
CA GLY A 240 -0.24 -18.23 -1.23
C GLY A 240 -1.41 -17.97 -0.29
N LEU A 241 -1.03 -17.75 0.96
CA LEU A 241 -1.89 -17.33 2.06
C LEU A 241 -1.32 -16.02 2.62
N GLN A 242 -2.20 -15.10 2.96
CA GLN A 242 -1.83 -13.87 3.62
C GLN A 242 -2.67 -13.63 4.86
N TYR A 243 -2.06 -12.96 5.84
CA TYR A 243 -2.74 -12.22 6.88
C TYR A 243 -2.44 -10.73 6.69
N ARG A 244 -3.49 -9.91 6.65
CA ARG A 244 -3.39 -8.47 6.41
C ARG A 244 -4.12 -7.68 7.49
N SER A 245 -3.39 -6.73 8.07
CA SER A 245 -3.95 -5.66 8.89
C SER A 245 -3.49 -4.29 8.35
N PRO A 246 -4.04 -3.17 8.85
CA PRO A 246 -3.51 -1.84 8.53
C PRO A 246 -2.05 -1.62 8.98
N TYR A 247 -1.56 -2.42 9.94
CA TYR A 247 -0.28 -2.20 10.60
C TYR A 247 0.81 -3.17 10.18
N PHE A 248 0.44 -4.40 9.79
CA PHE A 248 1.37 -5.42 9.36
C PHE A 248 0.70 -6.42 8.41
N ARG A 249 1.51 -7.06 7.57
CA ARG A 249 1.12 -8.18 6.72
C ARG A 249 2.13 -9.30 6.89
N ILE A 250 1.64 -10.54 6.91
CA ILE A 250 2.45 -11.76 6.84
C ILE A 250 1.91 -12.59 5.68
N SER A 251 2.80 -13.16 4.89
CA SER A 251 2.46 -13.91 3.70
C SER A 251 3.29 -15.18 3.61
N LEU A 252 2.71 -16.24 3.06
CA LEU A 252 3.36 -17.50 2.69
C LEU A 252 2.92 -17.86 1.28
N ALA A 253 3.82 -18.27 0.39
CA ALA A 253 3.45 -18.65 -0.97
C ALA A 253 4.27 -19.84 -1.49
N ALA A 254 3.73 -20.55 -2.45
CA ALA A 254 4.49 -21.35 -3.39
C ALA A 254 4.57 -20.55 -4.70
N VAL A 255 5.79 -20.28 -5.14
CA VAL A 255 6.09 -19.43 -6.29
C VAL A 255 6.74 -20.26 -7.41
N LYS A 256 6.71 -19.73 -8.63
CA LYS A 256 7.26 -20.39 -9.83
C LYS A 256 6.61 -21.75 -10.12
N LEU A 257 5.30 -21.86 -9.94
CA LEU A 257 4.56 -23.14 -10.03
C LEU A 257 4.60 -23.78 -11.43
N GLU A 258 4.78 -22.97 -12.46
CA GLU A 258 4.93 -23.40 -13.84
C GLU A 258 6.15 -24.29 -14.08
N HIS A 259 7.18 -24.25 -13.22
CA HIS A 259 8.31 -25.17 -13.30
C HIS A 259 7.89 -26.63 -13.18
N ARG A 260 6.90 -26.93 -12.33
CA ARG A 260 6.34 -28.30 -12.20
C ARG A 260 5.23 -28.60 -13.19
N LEU A 261 4.38 -27.61 -13.48
CA LEU A 261 3.22 -27.81 -14.33
C LEU A 261 3.57 -27.80 -15.83
N GLY A 262 4.69 -27.20 -16.22
CA GLY A 262 5.10 -26.92 -17.61
C GLY A 262 6.13 -27.88 -18.22
N GLY A 263 6.54 -28.94 -17.53
CA GLY A 263 7.41 -29.98 -18.09
C GLY A 263 8.92 -29.72 -17.98
N MET A 264 9.36 -28.59 -17.41
CA MET A 264 10.76 -28.38 -17.01
C MET A 264 11.03 -29.14 -15.70
N GLN A 265 11.15 -30.46 -15.79
CA GLN A 265 11.34 -31.36 -14.64
C GLN A 265 12.61 -31.07 -13.82
N SER A 266 13.54 -30.29 -14.39
CA SER A 266 14.79 -29.86 -13.79
C SER A 266 14.70 -28.49 -13.12
N LEU A 267 13.54 -28.00 -12.69
CA LEU A 267 13.45 -26.84 -11.78
C LEU A 267 12.37 -27.09 -10.71
N ALA A 268 12.59 -26.53 -9.52
CA ALA A 268 11.75 -26.76 -8.36
C ALA A 268 10.95 -25.50 -7.99
N PRO A 269 9.67 -25.64 -7.62
CA PRO A 269 8.92 -24.52 -7.07
C PRO A 269 9.55 -24.11 -5.75
N ARG A 270 9.37 -22.84 -5.37
CA ARG A 270 10.00 -22.27 -4.18
C ARG A 270 8.94 -21.93 -3.15
N PHE A 271 9.29 -22.04 -1.86
CA PHE A 271 8.40 -21.66 -0.76
C PHE A 271 8.79 -20.30 -0.24
N ALA A 272 7.92 -19.32 -0.46
CA ALA A 272 8.00 -17.92 -0.14
C ALA A 272 7.39 -17.57 1.23
N ILE A 273 7.97 -16.60 1.95
CA ILE A 273 7.53 -15.99 3.20
C ILE A 273 7.77 -14.47 3.14
N GLY A 274 6.76 -13.67 3.42
CA GLY A 274 6.86 -12.21 3.38
C GLY A 274 6.34 -11.58 4.64
N GLY A 275 6.99 -10.52 5.11
CA GLY A 275 6.63 -9.80 6.33
C GLY A 275 6.76 -8.30 6.15
N SER A 276 5.71 -7.56 6.51
CA SER A 276 5.78 -6.10 6.52
C SER A 276 5.14 -5.47 7.74
N ALA A 277 5.66 -4.31 8.13
CA ALA A 277 5.12 -3.46 9.19
C ALA A 277 5.04 -2.01 8.72
N THR A 278 4.04 -1.27 9.20
CA THR A 278 3.80 0.12 8.82
C THR A 278 3.78 1.05 10.03
N THR A 279 4.08 2.33 9.80
CA THR A 279 3.92 3.38 10.83
C THR A 279 2.48 3.90 10.91
N GLN A 280 1.50 3.21 10.32
CA GLN A 280 0.11 3.66 10.20
C GLN A 280 -0.48 4.04 11.57
N ALA A 281 -0.29 3.19 12.60
CA ALA A 281 -0.78 3.48 13.96
C ALA A 281 -0.25 4.81 14.52
N VAL A 282 1.02 5.13 14.24
CA VAL A 282 1.66 6.38 14.69
C VAL A 282 1.07 7.58 13.94
N VAL A 283 0.80 7.44 12.64
CA VAL A 283 0.16 8.49 11.83
C VAL A 283 -1.27 8.74 12.30
N GLU A 284 -2.05 7.68 12.53
CA GLU A 284 -3.42 7.75 13.03
C GLU A 284 -3.47 8.38 14.43
N GLU A 285 -2.62 7.93 15.35
CA GLU A 285 -2.56 8.50 16.70
C GLU A 285 -2.20 9.99 16.67
N ARG A 286 -1.24 10.38 15.81
CA ARG A 286 -0.90 11.80 15.62
C ARG A 286 -2.07 12.59 15.05
N ALA A 287 -2.82 12.04 14.09
CA ALA A 287 -4.00 12.70 13.51
C ALA A 287 -5.09 12.90 14.57
N VAL A 288 -5.36 11.89 15.40
CA VAL A 288 -6.30 11.98 16.54
C VAL A 288 -5.82 13.01 17.57
N LYS A 289 -4.51 13.11 17.83
CA LYS A 289 -3.93 14.08 18.77
C LYS A 289 -3.92 15.53 18.27
N GLN A 290 -4.11 15.79 16.98
CA GLN A 290 -4.22 17.16 16.47
C GLN A 290 -5.60 17.75 16.77
N VAL A 291 -5.87 17.99 18.05
CA VAL A 291 -7.07 18.65 18.55
C VAL A 291 -6.82 20.13 18.80
N GLY A 292 -7.87 20.94 18.66
CA GLY A 292 -7.92 22.31 19.18
C GLY A 292 -9.11 22.49 20.12
N ILE A 293 -9.18 23.64 20.77
CA ILE A 293 -10.27 23.96 21.71
C ILE A 293 -11.22 24.94 21.02
N LEU A 294 -12.50 24.62 20.91
CA LEU A 294 -13.54 25.59 20.61
C LEU A 294 -14.10 26.12 21.92
N ALA A 295 -14.01 27.44 22.13
CA ALA A 295 -14.58 28.09 23.29
C ALA A 295 -15.42 29.31 22.87
N GLY A 296 -16.39 29.69 23.69
CA GLY A 296 -17.19 30.86 23.39
C GLY A 296 -18.24 31.15 24.46
N LYS A 297 -18.98 32.23 24.23
CA LYS A 297 -20.12 32.65 25.05
C LYS A 297 -21.37 32.84 24.19
N VAL A 298 -22.52 32.54 24.78
CA VAL A 298 -23.85 32.80 24.22
C VAL A 298 -24.60 33.75 25.13
N TRP A 299 -25.08 34.87 24.57
CA TRP A 299 -25.80 35.89 25.34
C TRP A 299 -26.95 36.51 24.54
N ASN A 300 -27.89 37.11 25.24
CA ASN A 300 -28.95 37.90 24.63
C ASN A 300 -28.38 39.23 24.12
N LYS A 301 -28.54 39.52 22.83
CA LYS A 301 -27.99 40.72 22.19
C LYS A 301 -28.50 42.03 22.82
N ALA A 302 -29.73 42.06 23.32
CA ALA A 302 -30.36 43.27 23.87
C ALA A 302 -30.03 43.49 25.36
N THR A 303 -30.02 42.43 26.16
CA THR A 303 -29.87 42.55 27.62
C THR A 303 -28.47 42.21 28.13
N ALA A 304 -27.57 41.76 27.24
CA ALA A 304 -26.25 41.21 27.58
C ALA A 304 -26.27 40.01 28.56
N LYS A 305 -27.45 39.50 28.93
CA LYS A 305 -27.58 38.37 29.87
C LYS A 305 -27.10 37.06 29.21
N PRO A 306 -26.39 36.19 29.95
CA PRO A 306 -25.97 34.89 29.46
C PRO A 306 -27.16 34.00 29.12
N LEU A 307 -26.98 33.10 28.15
CA LEU A 307 -28.00 32.15 27.72
C LEU A 307 -27.50 30.72 27.80
N LYS A 308 -28.36 29.84 28.30
CA LYS A 308 -28.25 28.39 28.15
C LYS A 308 -28.65 28.02 26.73
N ALA A 309 -27.70 27.51 25.96
CA ALA A 309 -27.82 27.25 24.54
C ALA A 309 -27.30 25.86 24.19
N VAL A 310 -27.92 25.22 23.21
CA VAL A 310 -27.37 24.02 22.57
C VAL A 310 -26.46 24.49 21.44
N VAL A 311 -25.18 24.14 21.54
CA VAL A 311 -24.17 24.37 20.50
C VAL A 311 -23.95 23.04 19.78
N SER A 312 -24.26 22.99 18.49
CA SER A 312 -24.18 21.78 17.66
C SER A 312 -23.35 22.01 16.39
N PHE A 313 -23.04 20.92 15.69
CA PHE A 313 -22.17 20.92 14.52
C PHE A 313 -22.88 20.32 13.29
N PRO A 314 -23.78 21.08 12.61
CA PRO A 314 -24.47 20.57 11.43
C PRO A 314 -23.48 20.09 10.36
N GLY A 315 -23.71 18.87 9.85
CA GLY A 315 -22.84 18.25 8.84
C GLY A 315 -21.59 17.56 9.41
N ALA A 316 -21.45 17.47 10.73
CA ALA A 316 -20.45 16.62 11.37
C ALA A 316 -21.15 15.64 12.33
N GLU A 317 -20.65 14.40 12.42
CA GLU A 317 -21.11 13.39 13.39
C GLU A 317 -20.55 13.68 14.79
N LEU A 318 -20.76 14.91 15.28
CA LEU A 318 -20.33 15.36 16.60
C LEU A 318 -21.55 15.66 17.46
N GLY A 319 -21.52 15.20 18.70
CA GLY A 319 -22.51 15.55 19.71
C GLY A 319 -22.58 17.07 19.96
N GLY A 320 -23.75 17.55 20.39
CA GLY A 320 -23.90 18.94 20.84
C GLY A 320 -23.46 19.12 22.29
N ILE A 321 -23.11 20.36 22.66
CA ILE A 321 -22.81 20.75 24.04
C ILE A 321 -23.78 21.84 24.51
N ILE A 322 -24.10 21.86 25.80
CA ILE A 322 -24.94 22.87 26.43
C ILE A 322 -24.04 23.94 27.08
N SER A 323 -24.27 25.21 26.78
CA SER A 323 -23.56 26.32 27.44
C SER A 323 -24.02 26.52 28.89
N SER A 324 -23.11 27.02 29.73
CA SER A 324 -23.38 27.36 31.12
C SER A 324 -24.53 28.36 31.26
N GLU A 325 -25.45 28.07 32.17
CA GLU A 325 -26.60 28.94 32.44
C GLU A 325 -26.19 30.25 33.13
N LYS A 326 -25.14 30.21 33.97
CA LYS A 326 -24.64 31.38 34.72
C LYS A 326 -23.76 32.31 33.90
N SER A 327 -22.98 31.78 32.96
CA SER A 327 -21.95 32.54 32.23
C SER A 327 -22.14 32.56 30.71
N GLY A 328 -23.05 31.73 30.19
CA GLY A 328 -23.26 31.53 28.76
C GLY A 328 -22.09 30.82 28.08
N SER A 329 -21.06 30.40 28.82
CA SER A 329 -19.82 29.89 28.26
C SER A 329 -19.92 28.42 27.87
N PHE A 330 -19.24 28.04 26.80
CA PHE A 330 -19.02 26.65 26.40
C PHE A 330 -17.54 26.45 26.03
N LYS A 331 -17.05 25.23 26.21
CA LYS A 331 -15.69 24.81 25.86
C LYS A 331 -15.74 23.34 25.45
N LEU A 332 -15.18 23.02 24.29
CA LEU A 332 -15.12 21.66 23.75
C LEU A 332 -13.80 21.45 23.03
N THR A 333 -13.20 20.27 23.21
CA THR A 333 -12.04 19.82 22.44
C THR A 333 -12.53 19.15 21.17
N LEU A 334 -12.04 19.59 20.02
CA LEU A 334 -12.42 19.08 18.70
C LEU A 334 -11.17 18.71 17.90
N PRO A 335 -11.23 17.70 17.02
CA PRO A 335 -10.21 17.51 16.00
C PRO A 335 -9.97 18.79 15.21
N ALA A 336 -8.73 19.02 14.76
CA ALA A 336 -8.43 20.14 13.89
C ALA A 336 -9.20 19.98 12.57
N GLY A 337 -9.84 21.05 12.12
CA GLY A 337 -10.76 20.98 10.99
C GLY A 337 -11.61 22.23 10.85
N VAL A 338 -12.43 22.26 9.80
CA VAL A 338 -13.37 23.36 9.57
C VAL A 338 -14.77 22.89 9.92
N TYR A 339 -15.38 23.56 10.88
CA TYR A 339 -16.69 23.20 11.40
C TYR A 339 -17.69 24.31 11.16
N VAL A 340 -18.93 23.88 10.99
CA VAL A 340 -20.09 24.74 11.03
C VAL A 340 -20.67 24.63 12.44
N VAL A 341 -20.60 25.71 13.22
CA VAL A 341 -21.07 25.75 14.61
C VAL A 341 -22.40 26.47 14.66
N ARG A 342 -23.44 25.80 15.14
CA ARG A 342 -24.79 26.35 15.31
C ARG A 342 -25.12 26.49 16.79
N SER A 343 -25.65 27.65 17.18
CA SER A 343 -26.21 27.88 18.52
C SER A 343 -27.73 28.02 18.45
N THR A 344 -28.44 27.25 19.29
CA THR A 344 -29.89 27.23 19.38
C THR A 344 -30.34 27.48 20.82
N VAL A 345 -31.29 28.40 20.99
CA VAL A 345 -31.92 28.72 22.28
C VAL A 345 -33.43 28.81 22.08
N LYS A 346 -34.23 28.19 22.96
CA LYS A 346 -35.69 28.25 22.91
C LYS A 346 -36.17 29.70 22.97
N GLY A 347 -37.00 30.11 22.01
CA GLY A 347 -37.51 31.49 21.92
C GLY A 347 -36.56 32.50 21.26
N TYR A 348 -35.43 32.07 20.70
CA TYR A 348 -34.50 32.92 19.94
C TYR A 348 -34.34 32.39 18.51
N TYR A 349 -33.90 33.26 17.60
CA TYR A 349 -33.42 32.82 16.28
C TYR A 349 -32.08 32.11 16.44
N TRP A 350 -31.92 30.95 15.80
CA TRP A 350 -30.66 30.23 15.77
C TRP A 350 -29.60 31.03 15.01
N LYS A 351 -28.32 30.77 15.30
CA LYS A 351 -27.19 31.37 14.58
C LYS A 351 -26.16 30.32 14.23
N GLN A 352 -25.46 30.52 13.13
CA GLN A 352 -24.45 29.59 12.64
C GLN A 352 -23.19 30.35 12.20
N LYS A 353 -22.01 29.77 12.42
CA LYS A 353 -20.71 30.32 12.01
C LYS A 353 -19.80 29.19 11.51
N LYS A 354 -19.05 29.44 10.45
CA LYS A 354 -17.98 28.55 10.00
C LYS A 354 -16.70 28.92 10.74
N VAL A 355 -16.04 27.96 11.39
CA VAL A 355 -14.83 28.18 12.18
C VAL A 355 -13.78 27.14 11.82
N ARG A 356 -12.51 27.53 11.83
CA ARG A 356 -11.37 26.63 11.65
C ARG A 356 -10.74 26.37 13.01
N ILE A 357 -10.75 25.12 13.45
CA ILE A 357 -10.05 24.64 14.65
C ILE A 357 -8.63 24.30 14.25
N ALA A 358 -7.67 25.05 14.78
CA ALA A 358 -6.24 24.80 14.58
C ALA A 358 -5.69 23.90 15.71
N PRO A 359 -4.77 22.96 15.41
CA PRO A 359 -4.16 22.10 16.43
C PRO A 359 -3.51 22.91 17.55
N GLY A 360 -3.73 22.50 18.80
CA GLY A 360 -3.15 23.13 20.00
C GLY A 360 -3.65 24.55 20.30
N LYS A 361 -4.55 25.12 19.50
CA LYS A 361 -5.05 26.49 19.67
C LYS A 361 -6.47 26.53 20.19
N THR A 362 -6.79 27.61 20.91
CA THR A 362 -8.17 27.94 21.28
C THR A 362 -8.79 28.85 20.21
N THR A 363 -9.88 28.40 19.61
CA THR A 363 -10.70 29.15 18.66
C THR A 363 -11.92 29.72 19.39
N ILE A 364 -12.09 31.04 19.34
CA ILE A 364 -13.20 31.73 20.01
C ILE A 364 -14.39 31.88 19.07
N CYS A 365 -15.55 31.34 19.44
CA CYS A 365 -16.80 31.42 18.68
C CYS A 365 -17.97 31.90 19.55
N ASN A 366 -18.22 33.20 19.51
CA ASN A 366 -19.26 33.85 20.31
C ASN A 366 -20.60 34.00 19.57
N PHE A 367 -21.72 33.91 20.30
CA PHE A 367 -23.08 34.04 19.76
C PHE A 367 -23.92 35.06 20.53
N ALA A 368 -24.20 36.21 19.90
CA ALA A 368 -25.20 37.17 20.39
C ALA A 368 -26.58 36.85 19.79
N MET A 369 -27.52 36.35 20.58
CA MET A 369 -28.81 35.81 20.15
C MET A 369 -29.92 36.89 20.16
N LYS A 370 -30.78 36.90 19.13
CA LYS A 370 -31.95 37.80 19.04
C LYS A 370 -33.21 37.02 19.41
N LYS A 371 -33.99 37.53 20.37
CA LYS A 371 -35.25 36.92 20.81
C LYS A 371 -36.29 36.99 19.69
N LYS A 372 -37.09 35.95 19.51
CA LYS A 372 -38.24 35.97 18.59
C LYS A 372 -39.31 36.88 19.20
N THR A 373 -39.78 37.86 18.43
CA THR A 373 -40.96 38.64 18.80
C THR A 373 -42.20 37.75 18.66
N LYS A 374 -43.04 37.66 19.69
CA LYS A 374 -44.38 37.08 19.52
C LYS A 374 -45.14 38.04 18.60
N LYS A 375 -45.59 37.57 17.43
CA LYS A 375 -46.65 38.30 16.70
C LYS A 375 -47.86 38.30 17.63
N GLY A 376 -48.30 39.48 18.06
CA GLY A 376 -49.59 39.61 18.71
C GLY A 376 -50.66 39.14 17.73
N THR A 377 -51.46 38.18 18.15
CA THR A 377 -52.77 37.92 17.55
C THR A 377 -53.54 39.24 17.66
N LYS A 378 -53.81 39.87 16.51
CA LYS A 378 -54.87 40.87 16.42
C LYS A 378 -56.15 40.13 16.09
#